data_AF-A0A4Y7SK90-F1
#
_entry.id   AF-A0A4Y7SK90-F1
#
_cell.length_a   1.000
_cell.length_b   1.000
_cell.length_c   1.000
_cell.angle_alpha   90.00
_cell.angle_beta   90.00
_cell.angle_gamma   90.00
#
_symmetry.space_group_name_H-M   'P 1'
#
loop_
_entity.id
_entity.type
_entity.pdbx_description
1 polymer ?
#
loop_
_entity_poly.entity_id
_entity_poly.type
_entity_poly.pdbx_seq_one_letter_code
_entity_poly.pdbx_strand_id
1 'polypeptide(L)'
;MIQTGHYRIRSKATNTPVGRHFVEDLSLMPKRVLVLPNDTPHGPQPWIIIKEDDDTYTLRAGGAPVANINGQLFANLLDQAIGQKAWKIEAQPQHGENTFTIVSAHEQHLGWVVPNEEPYTQLDVRPLISTKSLPPQFPSNQLFEIVPLLED
;
A
#
# COMPACT_ATOMS: atom_id res chain seq x y z
N MET A 1 -10.42 4.61 -11.95
CA MET A 1 -10.87 3.82 -10.78
C MET A 1 -10.24 2.44 -10.87
N ILE A 2 -9.67 1.93 -9.78
CA ILE A 2 -9.03 0.61 -9.75
C ILE A 2 -10.12 -0.47 -9.73
N GLN A 3 -9.91 -1.57 -10.45
CA GLN A 3 -10.84 -2.71 -10.47
C GLN A 3 -10.37 -3.79 -9.49
N THR A 4 -11.25 -4.73 -9.17
CA THR A 4 -10.83 -5.93 -8.43
C THR A 4 -9.86 -6.73 -9.29
N GLY A 5 -8.73 -7.16 -8.73
CA GLY A 5 -7.75 -7.97 -9.45
C GLY A 5 -6.38 -8.04 -8.79
N HIS A 6 -5.42 -8.58 -9.55
CA HIS A 6 -4.03 -8.69 -9.15
C HIS A 6 -3.21 -7.48 -9.61
N TYR A 7 -2.40 -6.93 -8.72
CA TYR A 7 -1.66 -5.70 -8.97
C TYR A 7 -0.22 -5.78 -8.48
N ARG A 8 0.65 -5.03 -9.15
CA ARG A 8 1.95 -4.63 -8.60
C ARG A 8 1.81 -3.22 -8.02
N ILE A 9 2.31 -3.03 -6.80
CA ILE A 9 2.39 -1.73 -6.15
C ILE A 9 3.87 -1.37 -5.94
N ARG A 10 4.27 -0.17 -6.37
CA ARG A 10 5.63 0.35 -6.18
C ARG A 10 5.60 1.70 -5.47
N SER A 11 6.60 1.96 -4.63
CA SER A 11 6.81 3.31 -4.11
C SER A 11 7.40 4.21 -5.19
N LYS A 12 6.88 5.43 -5.34
CA LYS A 12 7.48 6.44 -6.22
C LYS A 12 8.77 7.05 -5.66
N ALA A 13 9.02 6.95 -4.35
CA ALA A 13 10.26 7.44 -3.73
C ALA A 13 11.46 6.59 -4.13
N THR A 14 11.32 5.27 -4.01
CA THR A 14 12.43 4.32 -4.25
C THR A 14 12.38 3.64 -5.61
N ASN A 15 11.25 3.72 -6.33
CA ASN A 15 10.96 2.91 -7.52
C ASN A 15 11.13 1.40 -7.26
N THR A 16 10.78 0.97 -6.04
CA THR A 16 10.83 -0.44 -5.64
C THR A 16 9.44 -0.95 -5.24
N PRO A 17 9.21 -2.27 -5.29
CA PRO A 17 7.95 -2.86 -4.85
C PRO A 17 7.71 -2.62 -3.36
N VAL A 18 6.43 -2.59 -2.98
CA VAL A 18 6.02 -2.70 -1.58
C VAL A 18 5.22 -3.99 -1.39
N GLY A 19 5.30 -4.61 -0.22
CA GLY A 19 4.62 -5.88 0.03
C GLY A 19 5.15 -6.60 1.26
N ARG A 20 4.85 -7.89 1.38
CA ARG A 20 5.42 -8.74 2.43
C ARG A 20 6.77 -9.30 2.01
N HIS A 21 7.60 -9.60 3.00
CA HIS A 21 8.83 -10.33 2.75
C HIS A 21 8.51 -11.79 2.40
N PHE A 22 9.30 -12.41 1.50
CA PHE A 22 9.07 -13.81 1.13
C PHE A 22 9.39 -14.77 2.29
N VAL A 23 10.38 -14.43 3.11
CA VAL A 23 10.80 -15.23 4.27
C VAL A 23 10.29 -14.57 5.54
N GLU A 24 9.31 -15.19 6.20
CA GLU A 24 8.72 -14.72 7.45
C GLU A 24 8.67 -15.86 8.46
N ASP A 25 8.56 -15.52 9.76
CA ASP A 25 8.31 -16.52 10.78
C ASP A 25 6.92 -17.18 10.57
N LEU A 26 6.74 -18.38 11.13
CA LEU A 26 5.50 -19.18 10.98
C LEU A 26 4.38 -18.78 11.95
N SER A 27 4.53 -17.71 12.74
CA SER A 27 3.47 -17.26 13.64
C SER A 27 2.34 -16.61 12.86
N LEU A 28 1.14 -16.60 13.45
CA LEU A 28 -0.04 -15.89 12.95
C LEU A 28 -0.05 -14.40 13.35
N MET A 29 1.07 -13.88 13.87
CA MET A 29 1.20 -12.46 14.18
C MET A 29 1.08 -11.61 12.89
N PRO A 30 0.55 -10.38 12.99
CA PRO A 30 0.50 -9.47 11.84
C PRO A 30 1.87 -9.32 11.18
N LYS A 31 1.89 -9.44 9.86
CA LYS A 31 3.13 -9.39 9.06
C LYS A 31 3.36 -7.99 8.54
N ARG A 32 4.60 -7.52 8.56
CA ARG A 32 4.93 -6.15 8.16
C ARG A 32 4.75 -5.98 6.65
N VAL A 33 4.25 -4.82 6.23
CA VAL A 33 4.32 -4.40 4.83
C VAL A 33 5.53 -3.51 4.66
N LEU A 34 6.44 -3.90 3.78
CA LEU A 34 7.78 -3.36 3.64
C LEU A 34 8.00 -2.78 2.25
N VAL A 35 8.97 -1.86 2.15
CA VAL A 35 9.71 -1.58 0.92
C VAL A 35 10.59 -2.79 0.63
N LEU A 36 10.45 -3.38 -0.56
CA LEU A 36 11.21 -4.56 -0.97
C LEU A 36 12.27 -4.15 -2.00
N PRO A 37 13.45 -4.78 -2.02
CA PRO A 37 14.44 -4.51 -3.07
C PRO A 37 13.98 -5.09 -4.42
N ASN A 38 14.47 -4.52 -5.53
CA ASN A 38 14.08 -4.93 -6.88
C ASN A 38 14.59 -6.34 -7.26
N ASP A 39 15.66 -6.81 -6.62
CA ASP A 39 16.36 -8.06 -6.88
C ASP A 39 15.98 -9.19 -5.91
N THR A 40 14.78 -9.14 -5.32
CA THR A 40 14.27 -10.24 -4.50
C THR A 40 14.21 -11.55 -5.30
N PRO A 41 14.83 -12.66 -4.82
CA PRO A 41 14.97 -13.91 -5.59
C PRO A 41 13.67 -14.53 -6.11
N HIS A 42 12.55 -14.27 -5.42
CA HIS A 42 11.22 -14.78 -5.78
C HIS A 42 10.27 -13.69 -6.29
N GLY A 43 10.78 -12.47 -6.47
CA GLY A 43 9.99 -11.28 -6.75
C GLY A 43 9.05 -10.89 -5.60
N PRO A 44 8.41 -9.71 -5.69
CA PRO A 44 7.34 -9.34 -4.79
C PRO A 44 6.10 -10.19 -5.07
N GLN A 45 5.43 -10.66 -4.02
CA GLN A 45 4.11 -11.28 -4.18
C GLN A 45 3.11 -10.26 -4.74
N PRO A 46 2.24 -10.67 -5.69
CA PRO A 46 1.13 -9.83 -6.16
C PRO A 46 0.26 -9.33 -5.01
N TRP A 47 -0.20 -8.09 -5.14
CA TRP A 47 -1.30 -7.58 -4.32
C TRP A 47 -2.63 -8.05 -4.90
N ILE A 48 -3.58 -8.38 -4.04
CA ILE A 48 -4.98 -8.52 -4.44
C ILE A 48 -5.68 -7.24 -3.97
N ILE A 49 -6.21 -6.47 -4.91
CA ILE A 49 -7.05 -5.32 -4.60
C ILE A 49 -8.49 -5.76 -4.86
N ILE A 50 -9.34 -5.66 -3.84
CA ILE A 50 -10.76 -5.96 -3.92
C ILE A 50 -11.50 -4.64 -3.81
N LYS A 51 -12.22 -4.27 -4.87
CA LYS A 51 -13.16 -3.15 -4.82
C LYS A 51 -14.37 -3.57 -3.99
N GLU A 52 -14.64 -2.82 -2.94
CA GLU A 52 -15.81 -2.94 -2.09
C GLU A 52 -16.85 -1.89 -2.49
N ASP A 53 -17.90 -1.73 -1.68
CA ASP A 53 -18.87 -0.65 -1.85
C ASP A 53 -18.28 0.75 -1.55
N ASP A 54 -18.98 1.81 -1.97
CA ASP A 54 -18.64 3.22 -1.69
C ASP A 54 -17.23 3.66 -2.10
N ASP A 55 -16.69 3.09 -3.19
CA ASP A 55 -15.34 3.35 -3.71
C ASP A 55 -14.23 3.10 -2.66
N THR A 56 -14.48 2.15 -1.76
CA THR A 56 -13.49 1.63 -0.83
C THR A 56 -12.88 0.33 -1.34
N TYR A 57 -11.74 -0.04 -0.77
CA TYR A 57 -10.94 -1.18 -1.19
C TYR A 57 -10.41 -1.96 0.01
N THR A 58 -10.44 -3.28 -0.11
CA THR A 58 -9.60 -4.18 0.69
C THR A 58 -8.34 -4.48 -0.10
N LEU A 59 -7.18 -4.07 0.41
CA LEU A 59 -5.88 -4.42 -0.17
C LEU A 59 -5.30 -5.61 0.59
N ARG A 60 -4.84 -6.65 -0.12
CA ARG A 60 -4.24 -7.85 0.48
C ARG A 60 -2.81 -8.05 0.04
N ALA A 61 -1.91 -8.26 0.99
CA ALA A 61 -0.52 -8.61 0.79
C ALA A 61 -0.30 -10.07 1.20
N GLY A 62 0.16 -10.91 0.26
CA GLY A 62 0.32 -12.35 0.50
C GLY A 62 -0.97 -13.02 0.98
N GLY A 63 -2.11 -12.64 0.39
CA GLY A 63 -3.43 -13.18 0.68
C GLY A 63 -4.15 -12.59 1.91
N ALA A 64 -3.47 -11.83 2.77
CA ALA A 64 -4.05 -11.28 4.00
C ALA A 64 -4.37 -9.77 3.87
N PRO A 65 -5.52 -9.30 4.39
CA PRO A 65 -5.89 -7.89 4.33
C PRO A 65 -4.92 -7.02 5.14
N VAL A 66 -4.57 -5.86 4.61
CA VAL A 66 -3.70 -4.91 5.31
C VAL A 66 -4.49 -3.91 6.14
N ALA A 67 -3.94 -3.58 7.31
CA ALA A 67 -4.55 -2.71 8.29
C ALA A 67 -3.52 -1.75 8.91
N ASN A 68 -4.01 -0.61 9.37
CA ASN A 68 -3.27 0.25 10.27
C ASN A 68 -3.25 -0.35 11.69
N ILE A 69 -2.07 -0.67 12.22
CA ILE A 69 -1.87 -1.09 13.59
C ILE A 69 -0.79 -0.18 14.21
N ASN A 70 -1.20 0.65 15.17
CA ASN A 70 -0.32 1.60 15.88
C ASN A 70 0.50 2.52 14.94
N GLY A 71 -0.11 3.00 13.85
CA GLY A 71 0.53 3.93 12.91
C GLY A 71 1.45 3.26 11.89
N GLN A 72 1.43 1.93 11.80
CA GLN A 72 2.20 1.15 10.84
C GLN A 72 1.30 0.21 10.04
N LEU A 73 1.71 -0.09 8.81
CA LEU A 73 0.96 -0.96 7.92
C LEU A 73 1.36 -2.43 8.13
N PHE A 74 0.36 -3.27 8.40
CA PHE A 74 0.54 -4.71 8.58
C PHE A 74 -0.49 -5.50 7.78
N ALA A 75 -0.11 -6.68 7.28
CA ALA A 75 -1.03 -7.70 6.82
C ALA A 75 -1.53 -8.53 8.02
N ASN A 76 -2.85 -8.54 8.25
CA ASN A 76 -3.47 -9.20 9.39
C ASN A 76 -3.90 -10.64 9.02
N LEU A 77 -3.16 -11.64 9.50
CA LEU A 77 -3.36 -13.05 9.14
C LEU A 77 -4.58 -13.70 9.80
N LEU A 78 -5.03 -13.19 10.95
CA LEU A 78 -6.10 -13.81 11.73
C LEU A 78 -7.50 -13.26 11.42
N ASP A 79 -7.60 -12.27 10.54
CA ASP A 79 -8.81 -11.47 10.25
C ASP A 79 -9.59 -11.01 11.50
N GLN A 80 -8.95 -11.04 12.67
CA GLN A 80 -9.46 -10.42 13.88
C GLN A 80 -9.67 -8.94 13.55
N ALA A 81 -10.76 -8.32 14.04
CA ALA A 81 -11.14 -6.94 13.73
C ALA A 81 -10.16 -5.87 14.31
N ILE A 82 -8.87 -6.18 14.32
CA ILE A 82 -7.76 -5.34 14.77
C ILE A 82 -7.37 -4.45 13.59
N GLY A 83 -7.48 -3.13 13.82
CA GLY A 83 -7.08 -2.09 12.89
C GLY A 83 -8.10 -1.78 11.79
N GLN A 84 -7.93 -0.62 11.16
CA GLN A 84 -8.73 -0.17 10.02
C GLN A 84 -8.26 -0.87 8.73
N LYS A 85 -9.19 -1.56 8.04
CA LYS A 85 -8.91 -2.41 6.86
C LYS A 85 -9.41 -1.84 5.53
N ALA A 86 -10.31 -0.85 5.57
CA ALA A 86 -10.90 -0.24 4.38
C ALA A 86 -10.09 0.98 3.92
N TRP A 87 -9.70 1.01 2.65
CA TRP A 87 -8.84 2.05 2.07
C TRP A 87 -9.54 2.75 0.90
N LYS A 88 -9.13 3.98 0.61
CA LYS A 88 -9.42 4.66 -0.66
C LYS A 88 -8.14 4.76 -1.47
N ILE A 89 -8.26 4.51 -2.77
CA ILE A 89 -7.16 4.65 -3.74
C ILE A 89 -7.49 5.85 -4.62
N GLU A 90 -6.76 6.95 -4.42
CA GLU A 90 -7.07 8.24 -5.04
C GLU A 90 -6.05 8.56 -6.12
N ALA A 91 -6.53 8.82 -7.33
CA ALA A 91 -5.66 9.09 -8.49
C ALA A 91 -4.98 10.45 -8.35
N GLN A 92 -3.70 10.49 -8.66
CA GLN A 92 -2.86 11.68 -8.64
C GLN A 92 -2.23 11.94 -10.02
N PRO A 93 -3.03 12.31 -11.03
CA PRO A 93 -2.57 12.41 -12.43
C PRO A 93 -1.46 13.46 -12.63
N GLN A 94 -1.40 14.47 -11.77
CA GLN A 94 -0.33 15.47 -11.74
C GLN A 94 1.05 14.89 -11.39
N HIS A 95 1.11 13.64 -10.91
CA HIS A 95 2.34 12.92 -10.57
C HIS A 95 2.67 11.78 -11.54
N GLY A 96 1.96 11.71 -12.67
CA GLY A 96 2.15 10.72 -13.73
C GLY A 96 1.05 9.67 -13.79
N GLU A 97 1.12 8.82 -14.81
CA GLU A 97 0.17 7.73 -15.00
C GLU A 97 0.24 6.72 -13.85
N ASN A 98 -0.88 6.05 -13.59
CA ASN A 98 -1.00 4.99 -12.58
C ASN A 98 -0.47 5.37 -11.19
N THR A 99 -0.47 6.66 -10.86
CA THR A 99 0.08 7.19 -9.61
C THR A 99 -1.06 7.56 -8.66
N PHE A 100 -0.97 7.08 -7.42
CA PHE A 100 -2.05 7.16 -6.44
C PHE A 100 -1.54 7.50 -5.03
N THR A 101 -2.39 8.14 -4.24
CA THR A 101 -2.33 8.08 -2.77
C THR A 101 -3.23 6.94 -2.29
N ILE A 102 -2.85 6.30 -1.17
CA ILE A 102 -3.67 5.27 -0.51
C ILE A 102 -3.99 5.78 0.90
N VAL A 103 -5.26 6.10 1.14
CA VAL A 103 -5.72 6.73 2.39
C VAL A 103 -6.75 5.88 3.11
N SER A 104 -6.88 6.07 4.41
CA SER A 104 -7.90 5.40 5.21
C SER A 104 -9.30 5.84 4.78
N ALA A 105 -10.22 4.88 4.61
CA ALA A 105 -11.61 5.19 4.31
C ALA A 105 -12.32 5.90 5.47
N HIS A 106 -11.89 5.62 6.72
CA HIS A 106 -12.51 6.15 7.94
C HIS A 106 -11.82 7.44 8.45
N GLU A 107 -10.51 7.54 8.28
CA GLU A 107 -9.68 8.66 8.73
C GLU A 107 -8.90 9.22 7.55
N GLN A 108 -9.58 9.90 6.63
CA GLN A 108 -9.08 10.27 5.29
C GLN A 108 -7.77 11.09 5.28
N HIS A 109 -7.36 11.64 6.42
CA HIS A 109 -6.08 12.32 6.54
C HIS A 109 -4.90 11.34 6.68
N LEU A 110 -5.12 10.12 7.17
CA LEU A 110 -4.12 9.07 7.31
C LEU A 110 -3.95 8.31 6.00
N GLY A 111 -2.71 8.12 5.56
CA GLY A 111 -2.40 7.33 4.39
C GLY A 111 -1.06 6.62 4.50
N TRP A 112 -0.77 5.81 3.48
CA TRP A 112 0.46 5.04 3.41
C TRP A 112 1.64 5.98 3.15
N VAL A 113 2.71 5.80 3.92
CA VAL A 113 3.94 6.58 3.77
C VAL A 113 5.14 5.65 3.84
N VAL A 114 6.09 5.84 2.93
CA VAL A 114 7.43 5.26 3.04
C VAL A 114 8.26 6.19 3.96
N PRO A 115 8.57 5.79 5.20
CA PRO A 115 9.19 6.70 6.16
C PRO A 115 10.68 6.95 5.87
N ASN A 116 11.35 5.98 5.27
CA ASN A 116 12.72 6.09 4.78
C ASN A 116 12.90 5.19 3.55
N GLU A 117 13.91 5.47 2.74
CA GLU A 117 14.14 4.83 1.44
C GLU A 117 15.00 3.56 1.51
N GLU A 118 15.35 3.09 2.71
CA GLU A 118 16.13 1.86 2.89
C GLU A 118 15.31 0.60 2.57
N PRO A 119 15.94 -0.45 2.01
CA PRO A 119 15.29 -1.74 1.83
C PRO A 119 14.76 -2.32 3.15
N TYR A 120 13.65 -3.03 3.08
CA TYR A 120 12.95 -3.65 4.22
C TYR A 120 12.40 -2.68 5.26
N THR A 121 12.32 -1.40 4.93
CA THR A 121 11.62 -0.42 5.73
C THR A 121 10.13 -0.68 5.73
N GLN A 122 9.53 -0.72 6.92
CA GLN A 122 8.09 -0.87 7.08
C GLN A 122 7.37 0.42 6.67
N LEU A 123 6.23 0.28 5.98
CA LEU A 123 5.37 1.40 5.65
C LEU A 123 4.65 1.91 6.91
N ASP A 124 4.59 3.23 7.05
CA ASP A 124 3.81 3.91 8.06
C ASP A 124 2.39 4.19 7.55
N VAL A 125 1.47 4.38 8.49
CA VAL A 125 0.14 4.95 8.25
C VAL A 125 0.01 6.21 9.09
N ARG A 126 0.15 7.38 8.45
CA ARG A 126 0.22 8.67 9.13
C ARG A 126 -0.40 9.79 8.29
N PRO A 127 -0.61 11.00 8.85
CA PRO A 127 -1.17 12.12 8.10
C PRO A 127 -0.38 12.41 6.81
N LEU A 128 -1.07 12.47 5.67
CA LEU A 128 -0.47 12.89 4.41
C LEU A 128 -0.20 14.40 4.42
N ILE A 129 0.88 14.81 3.75
CA ILE A 129 1.23 16.22 3.56
C ILE A 129 1.30 16.55 2.07
N SER A 130 0.86 17.75 1.72
CA SER A 130 0.90 18.24 0.35
C SER A 130 1.12 19.76 0.32
N THR A 131 1.47 20.28 -0.85
CA THR A 131 1.51 21.73 -1.08
C THR A 131 0.11 22.34 -1.11
N LYS A 132 0.00 23.65 -0.85
CA LYS A 132 -1.25 24.42 -1.00
C LYS A 132 -1.53 24.84 -2.47
N SER A 133 -1.04 24.09 -3.46
CA SER A 133 -1.26 24.38 -4.89
C SER A 133 -2.53 23.72 -5.42
N LEU A 134 -2.94 24.09 -6.64
CA LEU A 134 -4.03 23.44 -7.37
C LEU A 134 -3.50 22.92 -8.72
N PRO A 135 -3.36 21.59 -8.93
CA PRO A 135 -3.61 20.52 -7.96
C PRO A 135 -2.55 20.47 -6.83
N PRO A 136 -2.88 19.88 -5.66
CA PRO A 136 -1.91 19.64 -4.60
C PRO A 136 -0.75 18.76 -5.09
N GLN A 137 0.46 19.03 -4.62
CA GLN A 137 1.63 18.21 -4.89
C GLN A 137 1.98 17.42 -3.62
N PHE A 138 1.99 16.10 -3.73
CA PHE A 138 2.41 15.19 -2.67
C PHE A 138 3.89 14.84 -2.84
N PRO A 139 4.64 14.65 -1.75
CA PRO A 139 6.00 14.12 -1.83
C PRO A 139 5.96 12.66 -2.31
N SER A 140 7.03 12.24 -2.98
CA SER A 140 7.14 10.90 -3.62
C SER A 140 6.95 9.75 -2.65
N ASN A 141 7.26 9.93 -1.37
CA ASN A 141 7.11 8.91 -0.33
C ASN A 141 5.65 8.65 0.11
N GLN A 142 4.69 9.42 -0.42
CA GLN A 142 3.25 9.23 -0.22
C GLN A 142 2.54 8.76 -1.50
N LEU A 143 3.31 8.54 -2.56
CA LEU A 143 2.82 8.22 -3.88
C LEU A 143 3.21 6.79 -4.26
N PHE A 144 2.23 6.06 -4.78
CA PHE A 144 2.38 4.67 -5.17
C PHE A 144 1.95 4.50 -6.62
N GLU A 145 2.78 3.79 -7.38
CA GLU A 145 2.40 3.32 -8.71
C GLU A 145 1.64 2.00 -8.55
N ILE A 146 0.43 1.91 -9.11
CA ILE A 146 -0.42 0.71 -9.06
C ILE A 146 -0.74 0.26 -10.48
N VAL A 147 -0.20 -0.90 -10.88
CA VAL A 147 -0.33 -1.44 -12.25
C VAL A 147 -0.96 -2.82 -12.18
N PRO A 148 -2.01 -3.11 -12.98
CA PRO A 148 -2.60 -4.44 -13.05
C PRO A 148 -1.59 -5.45 -13.58
N LEU A 149 -1.56 -6.63 -12.97
CA LEU A 149 -0.92 -7.78 -13.57
C LEU A 149 -1.95 -8.39 -14.52
N LEU A 150 -1.63 -8.49 -15.81
CA LEU A 150 -2.46 -9.23 -16.74
C LEU A 150 -2.53 -10.69 -16.25
N GLU A 151 -3.72 -11.26 -16.19
CA GLU A 151 -3.86 -12.72 -16.01
C GLU A 151 -3.30 -13.39 -17.27
N ASP A 152 -2.36 -14.32 -17.09
CA ASP A 152 -1.90 -15.22 -18.16
C ASP A 152 -2.99 -16.22 -18.55
#